data_AF-A0A523YFG4-F1
#
_entry.id   AF-A0A523YFG4-F1
#
_cell.length_a   1.000
_cell.length_b   1.000
_cell.length_c   1.000
_cell.angle_alpha   90.00
_cell.angle_beta   90.00
_cell.angle_gamma   90.00
#
_symmetry.space_group_name_H-M   'P 1'
#
loop_
_entity.id
_entity.type
_entity.pdbx_description
1 polymer ?
#
loop_
_entity_poly.entity_id
_entity_poly.type
_entity_poly.pdbx_seq_one_letter_code
_entity_poly.pdbx_strand_id
1 'polypeptide(L)'
;MVIQKVKVVHTCPIRKGGGRVLSVKTDKGEFLTPNRPVSSTEVNYKAAVGCDDPYDNQILEFVGIFNEQYLMGLHTKNGPFGNRRRKIARMARDYGDIDAMFHMQPQWGRRNLVYTEKDIKFLVELQYRANLEFIRIPDKSPNSKPEDFEEVVLGYAGLVKDQFKLEPVPLLDLAMDPDTFRRKLSIIVRNKTDTFKMVAFQHRSFEQAPANYGYIWDYRDEDIWFHLSGVNRLLPANHWTTAGLHYPQRFGIDTCARLTQQVPVIVPPKPLMKVKRFDSGTLGIIPLEEHSQRYGDNLACKCPVCVGKTLPDYVDTYKLDHRGIENSGTLDKWNKVHEVFASTSEFDTGRDAIREDRLREYFLTKDKYKGLKL
;
A
#
# COMPACT_ATOMS: atom_id res chain seq x y z
N MET A 1 -6.20 -11.65 26.89
CA MET A 1 -5.90 -11.00 25.60
C MET A 1 -5.98 -12.08 24.53
N VAL A 2 -6.90 -11.96 23.57
CA VAL A 2 -7.12 -12.96 22.52
C VAL A 2 -6.02 -12.79 21.47
N ILE A 3 -5.42 -13.89 21.03
CA ILE A 3 -4.43 -13.89 19.94
C ILE A 3 -5.13 -13.37 18.69
N GLN A 4 -4.56 -12.39 18.00
CA GLN A 4 -5.08 -12.00 16.70
C GLN A 4 -5.03 -13.21 15.76
N LYS A 5 -6.20 -13.71 15.35
CA LYS A 5 -6.27 -14.90 14.49
C LYS A 5 -6.35 -14.46 13.04
N VAL A 6 -5.19 -14.33 12.41
CA VAL A 6 -5.12 -14.15 10.95
C VAL A 6 -5.33 -15.51 10.30
N LYS A 7 -6.37 -15.62 9.48
CA LYS A 7 -6.61 -16.78 8.62
C LYS A 7 -6.62 -16.32 7.18
N VAL A 8 -5.88 -17.03 6.34
CA VAL A 8 -5.75 -16.76 4.92
C VAL A 8 -6.13 -18.02 4.17
N VAL A 9 -7.07 -17.90 3.23
CA VAL A 9 -7.53 -19.03 2.40
C VAL A 9 -7.83 -18.57 0.98
N HIS A 10 -7.49 -19.38 -0.02
CA HIS A 10 -7.97 -19.18 -1.39
C HIS A 10 -9.50 -19.28 -1.47
N THR A 11 -10.12 -18.37 -2.22
CA THR A 11 -11.57 -18.38 -2.46
C THR A 11 -11.94 -18.88 -3.86
N CYS A 12 -10.94 -19.02 -4.73
CA CYS A 12 -11.11 -19.58 -6.07
C CYS A 12 -9.86 -20.36 -6.47
N PRO A 13 -9.97 -21.34 -7.40
CA PRO A 13 -8.80 -22.02 -7.95
C PRO A 13 -7.83 -21.03 -8.59
N ILE A 14 -6.55 -21.31 -8.48
CA ILE A 14 -5.51 -20.48 -9.10
C ILE A 14 -5.49 -20.78 -10.59
N ARG A 15 -5.66 -19.72 -11.38
CA ARG A 15 -5.70 -19.81 -12.83
C ARG A 15 -4.39 -19.33 -13.44
N LYS A 16 -4.21 -19.59 -14.74
CA LYS A 16 -3.00 -19.19 -15.48
C LYS A 16 -2.91 -17.67 -15.68
N GLY A 17 -4.05 -16.95 -15.66
CA GLY A 17 -4.18 -15.52 -16.00
C GLY A 17 -3.67 -14.49 -14.97
N GLY A 18 -3.11 -14.93 -13.85
CA GLY A 18 -2.16 -14.14 -13.08
C GLY A 18 -2.61 -13.22 -11.96
N GLY A 19 -3.74 -13.53 -11.35
CA GLY A 19 -4.04 -13.04 -10.01
C GLY A 19 -4.40 -14.19 -9.09
N ARG A 20 -4.75 -13.85 -7.85
CA ARG A 20 -5.37 -14.75 -6.89
C ARG A 20 -6.33 -13.95 -6.01
N VAL A 21 -7.29 -14.65 -5.43
CA VAL A 21 -8.27 -14.06 -4.53
C VAL A 21 -8.29 -14.87 -3.24
N LEU A 22 -7.80 -14.25 -2.18
CA LEU A 22 -7.86 -14.79 -0.84
C LEU A 22 -9.01 -14.15 -0.06
N SER A 23 -9.53 -14.90 0.90
CA SER A 23 -10.20 -14.35 2.07
C SER A 23 -9.17 -14.23 3.18
N VAL A 24 -9.04 -13.01 3.71
CA VAL A 24 -8.24 -12.71 4.89
C VAL A 24 -9.20 -12.38 6.01
N LYS A 25 -9.18 -13.20 7.05
CA LYS A 25 -9.97 -13.00 8.26
C LYS A 25 -9.06 -12.59 9.40
N THR A 26 -9.44 -11.54 10.10
CA THR A 26 -8.80 -11.01 11.31
C THR A 26 -9.83 -10.95 12.43
N ASP A 27 -9.42 -10.45 13.60
CA ASP A 27 -10.33 -10.21 14.71
C ASP A 27 -11.28 -9.01 14.44
N LYS A 28 -10.91 -8.12 13.51
CA LYS A 28 -11.70 -6.92 13.15
C LYS A 28 -12.65 -7.14 11.99
N GLY A 29 -12.45 -8.18 11.19
CA GLY A 29 -13.35 -8.50 10.09
C GLY A 29 -12.78 -9.48 9.09
N GLU A 30 -13.43 -9.52 7.93
CA GLU A 30 -13.02 -10.34 6.81
C GLU A 30 -13.04 -9.50 5.54
N PHE A 31 -12.04 -9.67 4.69
CA PHE A 31 -11.96 -9.00 3.41
C PHE A 31 -11.36 -9.92 2.34
N LEU A 32 -11.58 -9.54 1.08
CA LEU A 32 -11.10 -10.28 -0.07
C LEU A 32 -9.97 -9.54 -0.79
N THR A 33 -8.97 -10.28 -1.26
CA THR A 33 -7.83 -9.78 -2.05
C THR A 33 -8.07 -9.95 -3.56
N PRO A 34 -7.47 -9.17 -4.46
CA PRO A 34 -6.62 -8.03 -4.18
C PRO A 34 -7.41 -6.88 -3.54
N ASN A 35 -6.79 -6.17 -2.60
CA ASN A 35 -7.39 -5.01 -1.91
C ASN A 35 -6.38 -3.86 -1.85
N ARG A 36 -6.88 -2.64 -1.74
CA ARG A 36 -6.07 -1.43 -1.59
C ARG A 36 -6.11 -0.94 -0.14
N PRO A 37 -5.03 -1.05 0.63
CA PRO A 37 -4.88 -0.34 1.89
C PRO A 37 -4.90 1.18 1.68
N VAL A 38 -5.44 1.91 2.66
CA VAL A 38 -5.32 3.37 2.72
C VAL A 38 -4.09 3.75 3.52
N SER A 39 -3.31 4.73 3.05
CA SER A 39 -2.16 5.23 3.80
C SER A 39 -2.52 6.36 4.75
N SER A 40 -1.71 6.54 5.80
CA SER A 40 -1.81 7.68 6.72
C SER A 40 -1.77 9.05 6.02
N THR A 41 -1.18 9.13 4.82
CA THR A 41 -1.11 10.36 4.03
C THR A 41 -2.42 10.63 3.31
N GLU A 42 -3.07 9.60 2.80
CA GLU A 42 -4.38 9.69 2.15
C GLU A 42 -5.49 10.05 3.15
N VAL A 43 -5.38 9.53 4.37
CA VAL A 43 -6.14 9.98 5.54
C VAL A 43 -5.97 11.48 5.79
N ASN A 44 -4.73 11.99 5.78
CA ASN A 44 -4.48 13.41 5.99
C ASN A 44 -5.04 14.28 4.86
N TYR A 45 -5.07 13.80 3.61
CA TYR A 45 -5.74 14.53 2.51
C TYR A 45 -7.25 14.65 2.76
N LYS A 46 -7.90 13.56 3.18
CA LYS A 46 -9.32 13.55 3.53
C LYS A 46 -9.63 14.57 4.63
N ALA A 47 -8.87 14.53 5.72
CA ALA A 47 -9.01 15.46 6.83
C ALA A 47 -8.76 16.91 6.42
N ALA A 48 -7.77 17.16 5.55
CA ALA A 48 -7.42 18.51 5.09
C ALA A 48 -8.49 19.17 4.20
N VAL A 49 -9.39 18.38 3.59
CA VAL A 49 -10.48 18.89 2.75
C VAL A 49 -11.84 18.80 3.42
N GLY A 50 -11.93 18.25 4.65
CA GLY A 50 -13.19 18.12 5.37
C GLY A 50 -14.18 17.15 4.70
N CYS A 51 -13.68 16.09 4.06
CA CYS A 51 -14.56 15.04 3.55
C CYS A 51 -14.94 14.11 4.72
N ASP A 52 -16.24 13.97 4.98
CA ASP A 52 -16.73 13.15 6.10
C ASP A 52 -16.92 11.67 5.71
N ASP A 53 -17.22 11.39 4.43
CA ASP A 53 -17.50 10.05 3.91
C ASP A 53 -16.42 9.02 4.30
N PRO A 54 -16.77 7.93 5.01
CA PRO A 54 -15.79 6.97 5.51
C PRO A 54 -15.06 6.28 4.35
N TYR A 55 -13.76 6.04 4.52
CA TYR A 55 -13.06 5.12 3.63
C TYR A 55 -13.48 3.69 3.98
N ASP A 56 -13.86 2.91 2.98
CA ASP A 56 -14.31 1.52 3.09
C ASP A 56 -13.16 0.51 3.04
N ASN A 57 -11.92 0.99 3.21
CA ASN A 57 -10.70 0.18 3.23
C ASN A 57 -10.58 -0.60 4.54
N GLN A 58 -10.17 -1.86 4.47
CA GLN A 58 -10.04 -2.75 5.63
C GLN A 58 -8.65 -2.73 6.26
N ILE A 59 -7.70 -2.06 5.61
CA ILE A 59 -6.33 -1.92 6.09
C ILE A 59 -5.90 -0.46 6.06
N LEU A 60 -5.34 0.01 7.17
CA LEU A 60 -4.66 1.29 7.30
C LEU A 60 -3.14 1.08 7.40
N GLU A 61 -2.39 1.74 6.51
CA GLU A 61 -0.94 1.71 6.54
C GLU A 61 -0.34 3.02 7.08
N PHE A 62 0.34 2.93 8.22
CA PHE A 62 1.10 4.02 8.81
C PHE A 62 2.48 4.14 8.19
N VAL A 63 2.70 5.23 7.45
CA VAL A 63 4.00 5.44 6.82
C VAL A 63 4.96 6.15 7.77
N GLY A 64 6.09 5.49 8.07
CA GLY A 64 7.22 6.08 8.77
C GLY A 64 8.44 6.17 7.90
N ILE A 65 9.00 7.38 7.80
CA ILE A 65 10.26 7.60 7.12
C ILE A 65 11.40 7.52 8.14
N PHE A 66 12.39 6.68 7.85
CA PHE A 66 13.53 6.41 8.73
C PHE A 66 14.85 6.70 8.02
N ASN A 67 15.78 7.26 8.76
CA ASN A 67 17.20 7.32 8.42
C ASN A 67 18.02 6.93 9.66
N GLU A 68 19.33 6.77 9.50
CA GLU A 68 20.24 6.38 10.59
C GLU A 68 20.12 7.29 11.81
N GLN A 69 20.05 8.61 11.59
CA GLN A 69 19.94 9.58 12.68
C GLN A 69 18.63 9.42 13.47
N TYR A 70 17.53 9.12 12.77
CA TYR A 70 16.23 8.90 13.38
C TYR A 70 16.21 7.59 14.18
N LEU A 71 16.73 6.51 13.59
CA LEU A 71 16.85 5.21 14.27
C LEU A 71 17.70 5.31 15.53
N MET A 72 18.89 5.92 15.42
CA MET A 72 19.75 6.21 16.57
C MET A 72 18.99 7.02 17.62
N GLY A 73 18.23 8.04 17.19
CA GLY A 73 17.39 8.85 18.05
C GLY A 73 16.32 8.07 18.82
N LEU A 74 15.78 6.97 18.28
CA LEU A 74 14.77 6.15 18.97
C LEU A 74 15.31 5.51 20.24
N HIS A 75 16.60 5.17 20.26
CA HIS A 75 17.19 4.37 21.34
C HIS A 75 18.35 5.06 22.07
N THR A 76 18.69 6.30 21.72
CA THR A 76 19.73 7.11 22.40
C THR A 76 19.17 8.39 23.05
N LYS A 77 17.99 8.85 22.64
CA LYS A 77 17.38 10.09 23.14
C LYS A 77 16.04 9.81 23.82
N ASN A 78 15.77 10.53 24.91
CA ASN A 78 14.43 10.55 25.51
C ASN A 78 13.47 11.35 24.64
N GLY A 79 12.29 10.81 24.34
CA GLY A 79 11.23 11.52 23.61
C GLY A 79 10.89 10.99 22.22
N PRO A 80 11.85 10.80 21.28
CA PRO A 80 11.54 10.37 19.90
C PRO A 80 10.63 9.15 19.80
N PHE A 81 10.94 8.09 20.56
CA PHE A 81 10.11 6.88 20.63
C PHE A 81 8.69 7.19 21.10
N GLY A 82 8.54 7.89 22.23
CA GLY A 82 7.24 8.24 22.80
C GLY A 82 6.39 9.15 21.89
N ASN A 83 7.04 10.12 21.23
CA ASN A 83 6.41 11.01 20.25
C ASN A 83 5.88 10.23 19.05
N ARG A 84 6.70 9.34 18.49
CA ARG A 84 6.30 8.53 17.33
C ARG A 84 5.20 7.56 17.69
N ARG A 85 5.32 6.86 18.83
CA ARG A 85 4.28 5.98 19.38
C ARG A 85 2.95 6.71 19.51
N ARG A 86 2.93 7.89 20.14
CA ARG A 86 1.69 8.69 20.29
C ARG A 86 1.07 9.05 18.95
N LYS A 87 1.89 9.43 17.96
CA LYS A 87 1.40 9.76 16.61
C LYS A 87 0.73 8.55 15.95
N ILE A 88 1.37 7.38 15.99
CA ILE A 88 0.83 6.15 15.40
C ILE A 88 -0.45 5.74 16.15
N ALA A 89 -0.40 5.68 17.48
CA ALA A 89 -1.52 5.25 18.32
C ALA A 89 -2.75 6.16 18.20
N ARG A 90 -2.55 7.48 18.03
CA ARG A 90 -3.65 8.42 17.76
C ARG A 90 -4.36 8.05 16.47
N MET A 91 -3.62 7.91 15.38
CA MET A 91 -4.24 7.60 14.10
C MET A 91 -4.84 6.18 14.08
N ALA A 92 -4.24 5.19 14.75
CA ALA A 92 -4.81 3.85 14.86
C ALA A 92 -6.16 3.88 15.57
N ARG A 93 -6.28 4.71 16.62
CA ARG A 93 -7.54 4.91 17.34
C ARG A 93 -8.60 5.61 16.50
N ASP A 94 -8.21 6.63 15.74
CA ASP A 94 -9.12 7.39 14.87
C ASP A 94 -9.74 6.50 13.77
N TYR A 95 -9.14 5.33 13.50
CA TYR A 95 -9.58 4.31 12.54
C TYR A 95 -9.75 2.93 13.21
N GLY A 96 -10.18 2.89 14.48
CA GLY A 96 -10.10 1.71 15.35
C GLY A 96 -10.70 0.40 14.81
N ASP A 97 -11.70 0.50 13.93
CA ASP A 97 -12.40 -0.66 13.32
C ASP A 97 -11.64 -1.27 12.12
N ILE A 98 -10.52 -0.67 11.72
CA ILE A 98 -9.70 -1.08 10.57
C ILE A 98 -8.43 -1.74 11.09
N ASP A 99 -7.96 -2.80 10.44
CA ASP A 99 -6.66 -3.37 10.79
C ASP A 99 -5.52 -2.42 10.41
N ALA A 100 -4.62 -2.14 11.34
CA ALA A 100 -3.52 -1.22 11.12
C ALA A 100 -2.17 -1.91 11.06
N MET A 101 -1.33 -1.43 10.15
CA MET A 101 0.04 -1.89 10.00
C MET A 101 1.00 -0.72 9.78
N PHE A 102 2.27 -0.98 10.04
CA PHE A 102 3.32 0.01 9.84
C PHE A 102 4.07 -0.24 8.54
N HIS A 103 4.38 0.83 7.81
CA HIS A 103 5.33 0.81 6.72
C HIS A 103 6.59 1.55 7.11
N MET A 104 7.68 0.80 7.24
CA MET A 104 9.02 1.35 7.40
C MET A 104 9.56 1.70 6.03
N GLN A 105 9.58 2.99 5.73
CA GLN A 105 10.11 3.54 4.50
C GLN A 105 11.51 4.13 4.79
N PRO A 106 12.58 3.67 4.13
CA PRO A 106 13.85 4.36 4.21
C PRO A 106 13.73 5.76 3.58
N GLN A 107 14.46 6.74 4.13
CA GLN A 107 14.52 8.07 3.54
C GLN A 107 15.05 8.00 2.11
N TRP A 108 14.43 8.78 1.21
CA TRP A 108 14.80 8.82 -0.20
C TRP A 108 16.31 9.04 -0.40
N GLY A 109 16.89 8.27 -1.32
CA GLY A 109 18.32 8.33 -1.64
C GLY A 109 19.22 7.51 -0.70
N ARG A 110 18.72 7.01 0.43
CA ARG A 110 19.46 6.14 1.35
C ARG A 110 18.90 4.72 1.32
N ARG A 111 19.18 4.01 0.21
CA ARG A 111 18.68 2.64 -0.04
C ARG A 111 19.42 1.54 0.74
N ASN A 112 20.52 1.88 1.41
CA ASN A 112 21.40 0.93 2.09
C ASN A 112 21.35 1.11 3.61
N LEU A 113 20.15 1.31 4.17
CA LEU A 113 20.01 1.38 5.62
C LEU A 113 20.28 -0.01 6.20
N VAL A 114 21.28 -0.12 7.06
CA VAL A 114 21.62 -1.35 7.79
C VAL A 114 21.09 -1.21 9.21
N TYR A 115 20.16 -2.07 9.59
CA TYR A 115 19.59 -2.12 10.93
C TYR A 115 20.45 -2.97 11.85
N THR A 116 20.79 -2.44 13.01
CA THR A 116 21.31 -3.24 14.12
C THR A 116 20.17 -4.03 14.78
N GLU A 117 20.50 -5.06 15.57
CA GLU A 117 19.47 -5.77 16.36
C GLU A 117 18.73 -4.84 17.31
N LYS A 118 19.41 -3.81 17.82
CA LYS A 118 18.80 -2.78 18.66
C LYS A 118 17.77 -1.96 17.87
N ASP A 119 18.06 -1.62 16.62
CA ASP A 119 17.10 -0.92 15.76
C ASP A 119 15.86 -1.77 15.52
N ILE A 120 16.04 -3.05 15.17
CA ILE A 120 14.94 -4.01 14.95
C ILE A 120 14.08 -4.13 16.22
N LYS A 121 14.71 -4.31 17.39
CA LYS A 121 14.02 -4.36 18.68
C LYS A 121 13.12 -3.14 18.90
N PHE A 122 13.68 -1.94 18.72
CA PHE A 122 12.94 -0.70 18.96
C PHE A 122 11.83 -0.47 17.93
N LEU A 123 12.01 -0.92 16.68
CA LEU A 123 10.96 -0.85 15.66
C LEU A 123 9.81 -1.83 15.97
N VAL A 124 10.11 -3.04 16.42
CA VAL A 124 9.11 -4.02 16.87
C VAL A 124 8.34 -3.49 18.09
N GLU A 125 9.05 -3.01 19.13
CA GLU A 125 8.47 -2.41 20.33
C GLU A 125 7.63 -1.17 20.03
N LEU A 126 8.06 -0.32 19.09
CA LEU A 126 7.32 0.87 18.69
C LEU A 126 5.94 0.51 18.14
N GLN A 127 5.88 -0.50 17.28
CA GLN A 127 4.63 -0.97 16.67
C GLN A 127 3.70 -1.60 17.72
N TYR A 128 4.24 -2.50 18.54
CA TYR A 128 3.49 -3.14 19.63
C TYR A 128 2.91 -2.10 20.60
N ARG A 129 3.74 -1.17 21.09
CA ARG A 129 3.30 -0.12 22.03
C ARG A 129 2.41 0.94 21.40
N ALA A 130 2.36 1.00 20.07
CA ALA A 130 1.40 1.83 19.34
C ALA A 130 0.06 1.12 19.09
N ASN A 131 -0.10 -0.11 19.60
CA ASN A 131 -1.30 -0.95 19.47
C ASN A 131 -1.64 -1.24 18.01
N LEU A 132 -0.62 -1.65 17.24
CA LEU A 132 -0.81 -2.16 15.89
C LEU A 132 -1.03 -3.66 15.90
N GLU A 133 -1.84 -4.13 14.99
CA GLU A 133 -2.18 -5.54 14.83
C GLU A 133 -1.06 -6.34 14.15
N PHE A 134 -0.49 -5.75 13.09
CA PHE A 134 0.57 -6.38 12.32
C PHE A 134 1.93 -5.78 12.66
N ILE A 135 2.84 -6.61 13.20
CA ILE A 135 4.17 -6.17 13.61
C ILE A 135 5.19 -6.51 12.53
N ARG A 136 5.65 -5.49 11.80
CA ARG A 136 6.70 -5.65 10.81
C ARG A 136 8.04 -6.00 11.45
N ILE A 137 8.71 -7.01 10.91
CA ILE A 137 10.07 -7.39 11.27
C ILE A 137 10.96 -7.10 10.06
N PRO A 138 11.75 -6.00 10.07
CA PRO A 138 12.66 -5.70 8.98
C PRO A 138 13.85 -6.66 8.98
N ASP A 139 14.39 -6.93 7.80
CA ASP A 139 15.70 -7.53 7.63
C ASP A 139 16.80 -6.57 8.14
N LYS A 140 17.94 -7.11 8.61
CA LYS A 140 19.14 -6.34 8.99
C LYS A 140 19.64 -5.49 7.82
N SER A 141 19.67 -6.04 6.61
CA SER A 141 19.95 -5.30 5.38
C SER A 141 19.50 -6.08 4.15
N PRO A 142 19.29 -5.44 2.99
CA PRO A 142 18.99 -6.16 1.74
C PRO A 142 20.03 -7.25 1.40
N ASN A 143 21.28 -7.06 1.81
CA ASN A 143 22.41 -7.95 1.51
C ASN A 143 22.76 -8.91 2.65
N SER A 144 21.96 -8.98 3.73
CA SER A 144 22.20 -9.95 4.80
C SER A 144 22.08 -11.38 4.25
N LYS A 145 22.84 -12.31 4.84
CA LYS A 145 22.74 -13.71 4.43
C LYS A 145 21.37 -14.28 4.82
N PRO A 146 20.79 -15.21 4.05
CA PRO A 146 19.51 -15.83 4.39
C PRO A 146 19.48 -16.46 5.79
N GLU A 147 20.62 -17.00 6.27
CA GLU A 147 20.75 -17.59 7.60
C GLU A 147 20.64 -16.53 8.71
N ASP A 148 21.32 -15.39 8.54
CA ASP A 148 21.22 -14.26 9.48
C ASP A 148 19.79 -13.70 9.51
N PHE A 149 19.13 -13.66 8.36
CA PHE A 149 17.74 -13.26 8.24
C PHE A 149 16.81 -14.24 8.97
N GLU A 150 17.01 -15.55 8.80
CA GLU A 150 16.21 -16.60 9.44
C GLU A 150 16.27 -16.50 10.97
N GLU A 151 17.48 -16.38 11.53
CA GLU A 151 17.69 -16.24 12.98
C GLU A 151 16.93 -15.02 13.53
N VAL A 152 17.12 -13.86 12.89
CA VAL A 152 16.50 -12.61 13.33
C VAL A 152 14.98 -12.66 13.19
N VAL A 153 14.48 -13.07 12.03
CA VAL A 153 13.04 -13.02 11.74
C VAL A 153 12.27 -14.00 12.60
N LEU A 154 12.78 -15.21 12.82
CA LEU A 154 12.13 -16.22 13.66
C LEU A 154 12.23 -15.85 15.15
N GLY A 155 13.37 -15.30 15.59
CA GLY A 155 13.54 -14.83 16.97
C GLY A 155 12.52 -13.73 17.34
N TYR A 156 12.36 -12.73 16.48
CA TYR A 156 11.35 -11.69 16.70
C TYR A 156 9.92 -12.19 16.45
N ALA A 157 9.71 -13.15 15.55
CA ALA A 157 8.40 -13.75 15.37
C ALA A 157 7.92 -14.48 16.63
N GLY A 158 8.80 -15.23 17.30
CA GLY A 158 8.53 -15.85 18.59
C GLY A 158 8.13 -14.82 19.65
N LEU A 159 8.89 -13.71 19.77
CA LEU A 159 8.52 -12.60 20.66
C LEU A 159 7.12 -12.06 20.37
N VAL A 160 6.82 -11.76 19.10
CA VAL A 160 5.53 -11.17 18.68
C VAL A 160 4.36 -12.13 18.92
N LYS A 161 4.52 -13.42 18.59
CA LYS A 161 3.44 -14.41 18.76
C LYS A 161 3.24 -14.83 20.19
N ASP A 162 4.32 -15.10 20.91
CA ASP A 162 4.24 -15.75 22.22
C ASP A 162 4.03 -14.74 23.33
N GLN A 163 4.64 -13.55 23.23
CA GLN A 163 4.50 -12.51 24.24
C GLN A 163 3.44 -11.48 23.86
N PHE A 164 3.47 -10.95 22.63
CA PHE A 164 2.54 -9.88 22.23
C PHE A 164 1.18 -10.41 21.77
N LYS A 165 1.10 -11.68 21.35
CA LYS A 165 -0.12 -12.33 20.82
C LYS A 165 -0.65 -11.65 19.54
N LEU A 166 0.26 -11.17 18.70
CA LEU A 166 -0.02 -10.45 17.44
C LEU A 166 0.55 -11.20 16.24
N GLU A 167 0.26 -10.70 15.02
CA GLU A 167 0.78 -11.29 13.78
C GLU A 167 2.17 -10.73 13.42
N PRO A 168 3.23 -11.56 13.38
CA PRO A 168 4.54 -11.13 12.88
C PRO A 168 4.53 -11.06 11.36
N VAL A 169 5.07 -9.97 10.80
CA VAL A 169 5.11 -9.77 9.35
C VAL A 169 6.53 -9.48 8.89
N PRO A 170 7.27 -10.47 8.37
CA PRO A 170 8.56 -10.26 7.74
C PRO A 170 8.47 -9.22 6.62
N LEU A 171 9.49 -8.36 6.52
CA LEU A 171 9.61 -7.34 5.47
C LEU A 171 10.84 -7.62 4.60
N LEU A 172 10.61 -7.86 3.31
CA LEU A 172 11.65 -8.00 2.30
C LEU A 172 11.68 -6.80 1.35
N ASP A 173 12.83 -6.48 0.77
CA ASP A 173 12.95 -5.45 -0.26
C ASP A 173 13.00 -6.11 -1.63
N LEU A 174 12.15 -5.68 -2.57
CA LEU A 174 12.19 -6.20 -3.94
C LEU A 174 13.47 -5.79 -4.69
N ALA A 175 14.30 -4.88 -4.17
CA ALA A 175 15.62 -4.58 -4.73
C ALA A 175 16.72 -5.58 -4.32
N MET A 176 16.42 -6.56 -3.47
CA MET A 176 17.38 -7.61 -3.11
C MET A 176 17.86 -8.37 -4.34
N ASP A 177 19.09 -8.89 -4.26
CA ASP A 177 19.61 -9.87 -5.20
C ASP A 177 18.63 -11.07 -5.33
N PRO A 178 18.34 -11.56 -6.56
CA PRO A 178 17.32 -12.58 -6.78
C PRO A 178 17.50 -13.87 -5.98
N ASP A 179 18.72 -14.41 -5.90
CA ASP A 179 18.97 -15.64 -5.16
C ASP A 179 18.77 -15.43 -3.66
N THR A 180 19.24 -14.29 -3.15
CA THR A 180 19.03 -13.90 -1.75
C THR A 180 17.54 -13.73 -1.43
N PHE A 181 16.81 -13.02 -2.29
CA PHE A 181 15.36 -12.81 -2.14
C PHE A 181 14.60 -14.14 -2.13
N ARG A 182 14.87 -15.03 -3.11
CA ARG A 182 14.23 -16.34 -3.21
C ARG A 182 14.42 -17.15 -1.94
N ARG A 183 15.66 -17.21 -1.43
CA ARG A 183 15.99 -17.95 -0.21
C ARG A 183 15.27 -17.39 1.00
N LYS A 184 15.25 -16.06 1.18
CA LYS A 184 14.52 -15.42 2.29
C LYS A 184 13.00 -15.60 2.20
N LEU A 185 12.41 -15.45 1.01
CA LEU A 185 10.99 -15.70 0.81
C LEU A 185 10.64 -17.17 1.12
N SER A 186 11.48 -18.12 0.68
CA SER A 186 11.26 -19.54 0.98
C SER A 186 11.30 -19.86 2.47
N ILE A 187 12.12 -19.15 3.27
CA ILE A 187 12.15 -19.32 4.74
C ILE A 187 10.79 -18.92 5.32
N ILE A 188 10.24 -17.79 4.87
CA ILE A 188 8.94 -17.30 5.34
C ILE A 188 7.82 -18.28 4.96
N VAL A 189 7.76 -18.68 3.68
CA VAL A 189 6.74 -19.60 3.16
C VAL A 189 6.80 -20.96 3.85
N ARG A 190 7.99 -21.52 4.09
CA ARG A 190 8.15 -22.80 4.82
C ARG A 190 7.59 -22.74 6.25
N ASN A 191 7.58 -21.56 6.85
CA ASN A 191 7.05 -21.31 8.19
C ASN A 191 5.61 -20.75 8.18
N LYS A 192 4.88 -20.85 7.05
CA LYS A 192 3.54 -20.23 6.92
C LYS A 192 2.46 -20.84 7.81
N THR A 193 2.57 -22.14 8.11
CA THR A 193 1.53 -22.87 8.84
C THR A 193 1.49 -22.42 10.30
N ASP A 194 2.65 -22.30 10.92
CA ASP A 194 2.77 -22.09 12.37
C ASP A 194 3.21 -20.69 12.75
N THR A 195 3.88 -19.95 11.86
CA THR A 195 4.50 -18.66 12.20
C THR A 195 3.88 -17.51 11.42
N PHE A 196 4.00 -17.51 10.08
CA PHE A 196 3.69 -16.34 9.25
C PHE A 196 2.45 -16.53 8.39
N LYS A 197 1.42 -15.71 8.59
CA LYS A 197 0.26 -15.63 7.69
C LYS A 197 0.39 -14.53 6.66
N MET A 198 1.41 -13.70 6.77
CA MET A 198 1.64 -12.56 5.90
C MET A 198 3.14 -12.31 5.69
N VAL A 199 3.50 -11.85 4.49
CA VAL A 199 4.80 -11.24 4.19
C VAL A 199 4.59 -9.89 3.54
N ALA A 200 5.44 -8.92 3.88
CA ALA A 200 5.47 -7.65 3.20
C ALA A 200 6.71 -7.42 2.36
N PHE A 201 6.50 -6.60 1.34
CA PHE A 201 7.48 -6.22 0.36
C PHE A 201 7.59 -4.70 0.30
N GLN A 202 8.82 -4.18 0.31
CA GLN A 202 9.09 -2.81 -0.12
C GLN A 202 9.14 -2.80 -1.64
N HIS A 203 8.26 -2.02 -2.26
CA HIS A 203 8.08 -2.00 -3.70
C HIS A 203 9.34 -1.57 -4.47
N ARG A 204 9.58 -2.28 -5.58
CA ARG A 204 10.36 -1.84 -6.74
C ARG A 204 9.53 -2.11 -7.98
N SER A 205 9.73 -1.31 -9.03
CA SER A 205 8.98 -1.53 -10.26
C SER A 205 9.39 -2.86 -10.89
N PHE A 206 8.49 -3.45 -11.67
CA PHE A 206 8.75 -4.74 -12.31
C PHE A 206 10.00 -4.69 -13.20
N GLU A 207 10.23 -3.58 -13.89
CA GLU A 207 11.42 -3.38 -14.73
C GLU A 207 12.73 -3.40 -13.93
N GLN A 208 12.68 -3.09 -12.63
CA GLN A 208 13.84 -3.09 -11.74
C GLN A 208 14.06 -4.44 -11.06
N ALA A 209 13.02 -5.25 -10.89
CA ALA A 209 13.06 -6.46 -10.08
C ALA A 209 12.24 -7.63 -10.66
N PRO A 210 12.34 -7.94 -11.97
CA PRO A 210 11.43 -8.89 -12.62
C PRO A 210 11.56 -10.30 -12.03
N ALA A 211 12.79 -10.73 -11.69
CA ALA A 211 13.04 -12.04 -11.09
C ALA A 211 12.36 -12.20 -9.71
N ASN A 212 12.34 -11.15 -8.89
CA ASN A 212 11.72 -11.19 -7.56
C ASN A 212 10.19 -11.28 -7.66
N TYR A 213 9.58 -10.61 -8.64
CA TYR A 213 8.16 -10.83 -8.96
C TYR A 213 7.90 -12.25 -9.47
N GLY A 214 8.82 -12.84 -10.25
CA GLY A 214 8.76 -14.24 -10.66
C GLY A 214 8.76 -15.21 -9.47
N TYR A 215 9.59 -14.98 -8.46
CA TYR A 215 9.58 -15.83 -7.26
C TYR A 215 8.30 -15.67 -6.43
N ILE A 216 7.76 -14.46 -6.32
CA ILE A 216 6.45 -14.25 -5.66
C ILE A 216 5.36 -15.03 -6.41
N TRP A 217 5.39 -14.95 -7.74
CA TRP A 217 4.47 -15.67 -8.60
C TRP A 217 4.53 -17.19 -8.39
N ASP A 218 5.72 -17.75 -8.22
CA ASP A 218 5.91 -19.18 -8.00
C ASP A 218 5.27 -19.65 -6.68
N TYR A 219 5.13 -18.77 -5.68
CA TYR A 219 4.47 -19.06 -4.40
C TYR A 219 3.01 -18.59 -4.33
N ARG A 220 2.38 -18.23 -5.45
CA ARG A 220 1.01 -17.70 -5.45
C ARG A 220 -0.04 -18.74 -5.05
N ASP A 221 0.31 -20.01 -4.94
CA ASP A 221 -0.53 -21.09 -4.42
C ASP A 221 -0.51 -21.28 -2.93
N GLU A 222 0.41 -20.60 -2.26
CA GLU A 222 0.55 -20.70 -0.82
C GLU A 222 -0.52 -19.85 -0.10
N ASP A 223 -1.16 -20.40 0.94
CA ASP A 223 -2.06 -19.68 1.86
C ASP A 223 -1.31 -18.68 2.77
N ILE A 224 -0.65 -17.69 2.17
CA ILE A 224 0.10 -16.64 2.86
C ILE A 224 -0.17 -15.30 2.18
N TRP A 225 -0.53 -14.28 2.94
CA TRP A 225 -0.89 -12.97 2.41
C TRP A 225 0.34 -12.17 1.92
N PHE A 226 0.37 -11.81 0.64
CA PHE A 226 1.39 -10.97 0.01
C PHE A 226 1.03 -9.49 -0.01
N HIS A 227 1.71 -8.69 0.81
CA HIS A 227 1.48 -7.26 0.90
C HIS A 227 2.63 -6.44 0.31
N LEU A 228 2.30 -5.46 -0.53
CA LEU A 228 3.27 -4.61 -1.21
C LEU A 228 3.10 -3.16 -0.78
N SER A 229 4.04 -2.65 -0.01
CA SER A 229 4.02 -1.26 0.45
C SER A 229 4.84 -0.36 -0.47
N GLY A 230 4.42 0.90 -0.61
CA GLY A 230 5.21 1.91 -1.31
C GLY A 230 5.11 1.85 -2.84
N VAL A 231 3.97 1.43 -3.37
CA VAL A 231 3.73 1.41 -4.82
C VAL A 231 3.62 2.83 -5.37
N ASN A 232 4.38 3.15 -6.41
CA ASN A 232 4.32 4.47 -7.02
C ASN A 232 2.90 4.76 -7.52
N ARG A 233 2.43 6.00 -7.32
CA ARG A 233 1.14 6.45 -7.87
C ARG A 233 1.06 6.24 -9.38
N LEU A 234 2.18 6.47 -10.07
CA LEU A 234 2.34 6.31 -11.51
C LEU A 234 3.37 5.23 -11.80
N LEU A 235 3.18 4.44 -12.85
CA LEU A 235 4.23 3.56 -13.34
C LEU A 235 5.45 4.38 -13.81
N PRO A 236 6.69 3.94 -13.52
CA PRO A 236 7.89 4.58 -14.04
C PRO A 236 8.03 4.32 -15.55
N ALA A 237 9.00 5.00 -16.19
CA ALA A 237 9.41 4.81 -17.59
C ALA A 237 8.28 4.94 -18.64
N ASN A 238 8.22 6.06 -19.38
CA ASN A 238 7.26 6.36 -20.47
C ASN A 238 5.74 6.21 -20.18
N HIS A 239 5.34 5.65 -19.04
CA HIS A 239 3.96 5.38 -18.62
C HIS A 239 3.50 6.34 -17.51
N TRP A 240 3.87 7.62 -17.61
CA TRP A 240 3.68 8.64 -16.55
C TRP A 240 2.22 9.11 -16.38
N THR A 241 1.29 8.40 -16.98
CA THR A 241 -0.16 8.58 -16.80
C THR A 241 -0.85 7.30 -16.35
N THR A 242 -0.15 6.18 -16.26
CA THR A 242 -0.72 4.89 -15.86
C THR A 242 -0.69 4.75 -14.34
N ALA A 243 -1.83 4.48 -13.72
CA ALA A 243 -1.92 4.33 -12.27
C ALA A 243 -1.18 3.07 -11.82
N GLY A 244 -0.15 3.18 -10.97
CA GLY A 244 0.71 2.05 -10.62
C GLY A 244 0.10 1.05 -9.64
N LEU A 245 -0.90 1.46 -8.84
CA LEU A 245 -1.44 0.65 -7.75
C LEU A 245 -2.11 -0.65 -8.21
N HIS A 246 -2.71 -0.69 -9.40
CA HIS A 246 -3.43 -1.87 -9.88
C HIS A 246 -2.51 -2.91 -10.55
N TYR A 247 -1.32 -2.50 -10.99
CA TYR A 247 -0.38 -3.36 -11.69
C TYR A 247 0.08 -4.61 -10.90
N PRO A 248 0.35 -4.52 -9.58
CA PRO A 248 0.73 -5.67 -8.75
C PRO A 248 -0.24 -6.86 -8.78
N GLN A 249 -1.52 -6.64 -9.08
CA GLN A 249 -2.51 -7.72 -9.16
C GLN A 249 -2.10 -8.83 -10.14
N ARG A 250 -1.31 -8.48 -11.17
CA ARG A 250 -0.77 -9.38 -12.20
C ARG A 250 0.30 -10.35 -11.71
N PHE A 251 0.81 -10.14 -10.50
CA PHE A 251 1.88 -10.96 -9.92
C PHE A 251 1.39 -11.74 -8.69
N GLY A 252 0.07 -11.85 -8.51
CA GLY A 252 -0.52 -12.49 -7.33
C GLY A 252 -0.33 -11.70 -6.03
N ILE A 253 -0.06 -10.39 -6.10
CA ILE A 253 0.00 -9.54 -4.91
C ILE A 253 -1.40 -9.26 -4.40
N ASP A 254 -1.61 -9.55 -3.12
CA ASP A 254 -2.92 -9.54 -2.47
C ASP A 254 -3.31 -8.15 -1.96
N THR A 255 -2.36 -7.33 -1.54
CA THR A 255 -2.65 -5.95 -1.15
C THR A 255 -1.53 -5.02 -1.52
N CYS A 256 -1.85 -3.81 -1.97
CA CYS A 256 -0.84 -2.85 -2.40
C CYS A 256 -1.17 -1.42 -1.93
N ALA A 257 -0.25 -0.86 -1.15
CA ALA A 257 -0.40 0.45 -0.55
C ALA A 257 0.44 1.50 -1.31
N ARG A 258 -0.09 2.72 -1.42
CA ARG A 258 0.54 3.80 -2.18
C ARG A 258 1.79 4.33 -1.47
N LEU A 259 2.83 4.59 -2.27
CA LEU A 259 3.99 5.36 -1.84
C LEU A 259 3.57 6.75 -1.38
N THR A 260 3.85 7.04 -0.12
CA THR A 260 3.84 8.40 0.38
C THR A 260 5.15 9.08 0.01
N GLN A 261 5.04 10.15 -0.77
CA GLN A 261 6.15 11.06 -1.00
C GLN A 261 6.07 12.18 0.05
N GLN A 262 7.05 12.26 0.95
CA GLN A 262 7.25 13.47 1.75
C GLN A 262 7.91 14.52 0.86
N VAL A 263 7.13 15.26 0.09
CA VAL A 263 7.65 16.51 -0.46
C VAL A 263 6.60 17.60 -0.30
N PRO A 264 6.88 18.65 0.49
CA PRO A 264 6.26 19.94 0.25
C PRO A 264 6.94 20.52 -0.98
N VAL A 265 6.65 19.99 -2.17
CA VAL A 265 6.94 20.79 -3.36
C VAL A 265 5.91 21.90 -3.30
N ILE A 266 6.38 23.15 -3.20
CA ILE A 266 5.54 24.29 -3.59
C ILE A 266 5.30 24.07 -5.08
N VAL A 267 4.24 23.32 -5.40
CA VAL A 267 3.86 23.09 -6.78
C VAL A 267 3.25 24.42 -7.23
N PRO A 268 3.82 25.10 -8.24
CA PRO A 268 3.21 26.31 -8.74
C PRO A 268 1.77 26.00 -9.13
N PRO A 269 0.82 26.93 -8.87
CA PRO A 269 -0.57 26.73 -9.23
C PRO A 269 -0.64 26.39 -10.72
N LYS A 270 -1.37 25.31 -11.03
CA LYS A 270 -1.58 24.86 -12.40
C LYS A 270 -2.99 25.25 -12.83
N PRO A 271 -3.24 25.48 -14.13
CA PRO A 271 -4.61 25.65 -14.62
C PRO A 271 -5.49 24.49 -14.13
N LEU A 272 -6.73 24.78 -13.70
CA LEU A 272 -7.63 23.79 -13.11
C LEU A 272 -7.80 22.56 -14.03
N MET A 273 -7.92 22.79 -15.34
CA MET A 273 -8.06 21.72 -16.34
C MET A 273 -6.82 20.84 -16.52
N LYS A 274 -5.64 21.30 -16.06
CA LYS A 274 -4.39 20.52 -16.04
C LYS A 274 -4.19 19.75 -14.73
N VAL A 275 -5.07 19.92 -13.73
CA VAL A 275 -5.08 19.08 -12.53
C VAL A 275 -5.44 17.66 -12.96
N LYS A 276 -4.75 16.67 -12.37
CA LYS A 276 -4.92 15.27 -12.74
C LYS A 276 -5.86 14.54 -11.78
N ARG A 277 -6.69 13.66 -12.32
CA ARG A 277 -7.66 12.83 -11.61
C ARG A 277 -7.46 11.36 -11.98
N PHE A 278 -7.71 10.47 -11.04
CA PHE A 278 -7.76 9.04 -11.33
C PHE A 278 -9.02 8.70 -12.13
N ASP A 279 -8.84 7.95 -13.20
CA ASP A 279 -9.90 7.49 -14.08
C ASP A 279 -9.91 5.96 -14.11
N SER A 280 -10.98 5.36 -13.60
CA SER A 280 -11.15 3.90 -13.56
C SER A 280 -11.36 3.30 -14.94
N GLY A 281 -11.95 4.05 -15.89
CA GLY A 281 -12.16 3.60 -17.25
C GLY A 281 -10.86 3.23 -17.96
N THR A 282 -9.81 4.04 -17.76
CA THR A 282 -8.51 3.86 -18.40
C THR A 282 -7.42 3.31 -17.47
N LEU A 283 -7.68 3.20 -16.16
CA LEU A 283 -6.67 3.04 -15.10
C LEU A 283 -5.56 4.09 -15.17
N GLY A 284 -5.96 5.32 -15.49
CA GLY A 284 -5.08 6.44 -15.70
C GLY A 284 -5.14 7.49 -14.58
N ILE A 285 -4.11 8.31 -14.49
CA ILE A 285 -4.10 9.59 -13.78
C ILE A 285 -4.02 10.68 -14.85
N ILE A 286 -5.19 11.09 -15.35
CA ILE A 286 -5.33 11.95 -16.53
C ILE A 286 -5.72 13.39 -16.16
N PRO A 287 -5.31 14.41 -16.94
CA PRO A 287 -5.82 15.77 -16.77
C PRO A 287 -7.34 15.85 -16.92
N LEU A 288 -7.99 16.79 -16.24
CA LEU A 288 -9.43 17.03 -16.39
C LEU A 288 -9.82 17.40 -17.84
N GLU A 289 -8.92 18.04 -18.58
CA GLU A 289 -9.10 18.29 -20.03
C GLU A 289 -9.20 16.99 -20.83
N GLU A 290 -8.31 16.01 -20.59
CA GLU A 290 -8.40 14.69 -21.25
C GLU A 290 -9.67 13.94 -20.80
N HIS A 291 -10.06 14.06 -19.52
CA HIS A 291 -11.32 13.50 -19.02
C HIS A 291 -12.52 14.07 -19.78
N SER A 292 -12.59 15.39 -19.93
CA SER A 292 -13.67 16.09 -20.63
C SER A 292 -13.75 15.65 -22.11
N GLN A 293 -12.62 15.51 -22.78
CA GLN A 293 -12.58 15.02 -24.16
C GLN A 293 -13.15 13.59 -24.30
N ARG A 294 -12.97 12.75 -23.28
CA ARG A 294 -13.43 11.35 -23.30
C ARG A 294 -14.90 11.20 -22.93
N TYR A 295 -15.37 11.97 -21.95
CA TYR A 295 -16.66 11.74 -21.29
C TYR A 295 -17.61 12.94 -21.35
N GLY A 296 -17.21 14.05 -21.99
CA GLY A 296 -17.92 15.32 -21.93
C GLY A 296 -18.00 15.82 -20.49
N ASP A 297 -19.21 16.16 -20.07
CA ASP A 297 -19.49 16.62 -18.70
C ASP A 297 -19.68 15.47 -17.69
N ASN A 298 -19.66 14.22 -18.14
CA ASN A 298 -19.86 13.07 -17.25
C ASN A 298 -18.58 12.74 -16.47
N LEU A 299 -18.67 12.69 -15.13
CA LEU A 299 -17.56 12.32 -14.27
C LEU A 299 -17.15 10.84 -14.34
N ALA A 300 -17.99 9.99 -14.95
CA ALA A 300 -17.80 8.54 -15.12
C ALA A 300 -17.46 7.81 -13.81
N CYS A 301 -17.96 8.30 -12.67
CA CYS A 301 -17.68 7.76 -11.35
C CYS A 301 -18.88 7.96 -10.42
N LYS A 302 -19.10 7.01 -9.51
CA LYS A 302 -20.19 7.02 -8.52
C LYS A 302 -19.70 7.15 -7.08
N CYS A 303 -18.44 7.53 -6.86
CA CYS A 303 -17.91 7.71 -5.51
C CYS A 303 -18.58 8.88 -4.79
N PRO A 304 -18.49 8.97 -3.45
CA PRO A 304 -19.15 10.03 -2.68
C PRO A 304 -18.79 11.45 -3.12
N VAL A 305 -17.55 11.66 -3.60
CA VAL A 305 -17.10 12.96 -4.09
C VAL A 305 -17.74 13.34 -5.45
N CYS A 306 -18.09 12.34 -6.28
CA CYS A 306 -18.52 12.55 -7.66
C CYS A 306 -20.02 12.39 -7.89
N VAL A 307 -20.71 11.66 -7.02
CA VAL A 307 -22.14 11.36 -7.20
C VAL A 307 -22.96 12.65 -7.34
N GLY A 308 -23.84 12.67 -8.34
CA GLY A 308 -24.75 13.77 -8.63
C GLY A 308 -24.13 15.02 -9.24
N LYS A 309 -22.85 15.00 -9.63
CA LYS A 309 -22.16 16.18 -10.20
C LYS A 309 -21.79 15.96 -11.67
N THR A 310 -21.86 17.04 -12.45
CA THR A 310 -21.14 17.13 -13.74
C THR A 310 -19.68 17.52 -13.51
N LEU A 311 -18.85 17.43 -14.55
CA LEU A 311 -17.45 17.89 -14.47
C LEU A 311 -17.34 19.39 -14.14
N PRO A 312 -18.10 20.31 -14.78
CA PRO A 312 -18.16 21.71 -14.35
C PRO A 312 -18.55 21.86 -12.87
N ASP A 313 -19.64 21.22 -12.43
CA ASP A 313 -20.10 21.31 -11.03
C ASP A 313 -19.03 20.82 -10.05
N TYR A 314 -18.34 19.73 -10.40
CA TYR A 314 -17.24 19.19 -9.59
C TYR A 314 -16.08 20.17 -9.45
N VAL A 315 -15.65 20.79 -10.55
CA VAL A 315 -14.57 21.77 -10.52
C VAL A 315 -14.98 22.97 -9.69
N ASP A 316 -16.19 23.50 -9.90
CA ASP A 316 -16.69 24.67 -9.17
C ASP A 316 -16.87 24.40 -7.67
N THR A 317 -17.31 23.19 -7.31
CA THR A 317 -17.44 22.78 -5.90
C THR A 317 -16.08 22.72 -5.18
N TYR A 318 -15.04 22.24 -5.87
CA TYR A 318 -13.78 21.84 -5.22
C TYR A 318 -12.57 22.71 -5.55
N LYS A 319 -12.73 23.75 -6.38
CA LYS A 319 -11.65 24.68 -6.72
C LYS A 319 -11.32 25.69 -5.63
N LEU A 320 -12.25 26.02 -4.73
CA LEU A 320 -12.07 27.08 -3.75
C LEU A 320 -11.36 26.58 -2.48
N ASP A 321 -10.46 27.39 -1.92
CA ASP A 321 -9.89 27.14 -0.58
C ASP A 321 -10.79 27.69 0.55
N HIS A 322 -10.32 27.57 1.80
CA HIS A 322 -11.02 28.05 3.01
C HIS A 322 -11.33 29.57 3.02
N ARG A 323 -10.75 30.35 2.10
CA ARG A 323 -10.98 31.80 1.95
C ARG A 323 -11.85 32.12 0.75
N GLY A 324 -12.35 31.10 0.04
CA GLY A 324 -13.14 31.28 -1.19
C GLY A 324 -12.29 31.67 -2.40
N ILE A 325 -10.98 31.41 -2.39
CA ILE A 325 -10.08 31.74 -3.50
C ILE A 325 -9.83 30.49 -4.34
N GLU A 326 -9.89 30.62 -5.67
CA GLU A 326 -9.55 29.53 -6.58
C GLU A 326 -8.12 29.03 -6.36
N ASN A 327 -7.99 27.73 -6.12
CA ASN A 327 -6.77 27.08 -5.72
C ASN A 327 -6.72 25.66 -6.30
N SER A 328 -5.87 25.47 -7.32
CA SER A 328 -5.64 24.16 -7.93
C SER A 328 -5.15 23.09 -6.94
N GLY A 329 -4.52 23.51 -5.85
CA GLY A 329 -4.07 22.62 -4.77
C GLY A 329 -5.23 22.06 -3.94
N THR A 330 -6.34 22.80 -3.79
CA THR A 330 -7.54 22.27 -3.14
C THR A 330 -8.20 21.21 -4.02
N LEU A 331 -8.36 21.51 -5.31
CA LEU A 331 -8.88 20.55 -6.29
C LEU A 331 -8.00 19.29 -6.40
N ASP A 332 -6.66 19.43 -6.35
CA ASP A 332 -5.74 18.29 -6.34
C ASP A 332 -5.92 17.39 -5.10
N LYS A 333 -6.17 17.97 -3.92
CA LYS A 333 -6.47 17.18 -2.71
C LYS A 333 -7.79 16.43 -2.84
N TRP A 334 -8.86 17.07 -3.33
CA TRP A 334 -10.13 16.40 -3.62
C TRP A 334 -9.97 15.28 -4.65
N ASN A 335 -9.18 15.49 -5.71
CA ASN A 335 -8.86 14.44 -6.68
C ASN A 335 -8.10 13.26 -6.06
N LYS A 336 -7.29 13.48 -5.02
CA LYS A 336 -6.64 12.39 -4.26
C LYS A 336 -7.63 11.63 -3.38
N VAL A 337 -8.62 12.31 -2.79
CA VAL A 337 -9.71 11.65 -2.04
C VAL A 337 -10.59 10.82 -2.99
N HIS A 338 -10.98 11.38 -4.13
CA HIS A 338 -11.65 10.65 -5.22
C HIS A 338 -10.84 9.42 -5.66
N GLU A 339 -9.53 9.57 -5.87
CA GLU A 339 -8.64 8.46 -6.22
C GLU A 339 -8.71 7.33 -5.20
N VAL A 340 -8.87 7.62 -3.90
CA VAL A 340 -9.03 6.57 -2.90
C VAL A 340 -10.29 5.76 -3.16
N PHE A 341 -11.46 6.40 -3.21
CA PHE A 341 -12.73 5.70 -3.41
C PHE A 341 -12.80 4.97 -4.76
N ALA A 342 -12.45 5.67 -5.84
CA ALA A 342 -12.55 5.13 -7.19
C ALA A 342 -11.54 4.00 -7.42
N SER A 343 -10.33 4.09 -6.85
CA SER A 343 -9.36 3.00 -6.93
C SER A 343 -9.83 1.80 -6.10
N THR A 344 -10.36 1.98 -4.88
CA THR A 344 -10.89 0.86 -4.08
C THR A 344 -11.95 0.08 -4.85
N SER A 345 -12.96 0.77 -5.41
CA SER A 345 -14.00 0.12 -6.23
C SER A 345 -13.42 -0.61 -7.46
N GLU A 346 -12.34 -0.10 -8.03
CA GLU A 346 -11.69 -0.73 -9.17
C GLU A 346 -10.87 -1.99 -8.79
N PHE A 347 -10.45 -2.12 -7.54
CA PHE A 347 -9.93 -3.40 -7.02
C PHE A 347 -11.02 -4.48 -6.98
N ASP A 348 -12.27 -4.11 -6.69
CA ASP A 348 -13.38 -5.06 -6.73
C ASP A 348 -13.60 -5.59 -8.15
N THR A 349 -13.61 -4.70 -9.16
CA THR A 349 -13.66 -5.09 -10.58
C THR A 349 -12.50 -6.00 -10.97
N GLY A 350 -11.28 -5.68 -10.53
CA GLY A 350 -10.09 -6.50 -10.80
C GLY A 350 -10.19 -7.89 -10.16
N ARG A 351 -10.73 -7.98 -8.94
CA ARG A 351 -10.98 -9.24 -8.24
C ARG A 351 -11.99 -10.13 -8.96
N ASP A 352 -13.07 -9.55 -9.47
CA ASP A 352 -14.06 -10.30 -10.26
C ASP A 352 -13.44 -10.83 -11.55
N ALA A 353 -12.61 -10.01 -12.23
CA ALA A 353 -11.85 -10.46 -13.40
C ALA A 353 -10.87 -11.61 -13.09
N ILE A 354 -10.28 -11.67 -11.89
CA ILE A 354 -9.44 -12.80 -11.46
C ILE A 354 -10.28 -14.08 -11.32
N ARG A 355 -11.44 -13.98 -10.65
CA ARG A 355 -12.35 -15.13 -10.42
C ARG A 355 -12.86 -15.72 -11.73
N GLU A 356 -13.09 -14.86 -12.72
CA GLU A 356 -13.54 -15.21 -14.06
C GLU A 356 -12.40 -15.61 -15.03
N ASP A 357 -11.15 -15.72 -14.55
CA ASP A 357 -9.95 -16.01 -15.36
C ASP A 357 -9.76 -15.06 -16.57
N ARG A 358 -10.09 -13.79 -16.38
CA ARG A 358 -10.05 -12.76 -17.42
C ARG A 358 -9.29 -11.50 -17.01
N LEU A 359 -8.40 -11.62 -16.03
CA LEU A 359 -7.58 -10.50 -15.54
C LEU A 359 -6.77 -9.85 -16.67
N ARG A 360 -6.20 -10.68 -17.57
CA ARG A 360 -5.43 -10.19 -18.71
C ARG A 360 -6.31 -9.35 -19.64
N GLU A 361 -7.46 -9.87 -20.02
CA GLU A 361 -8.45 -9.22 -20.87
C GLU A 361 -8.94 -7.93 -20.25
N TYR A 362 -9.25 -7.95 -18.94
CA TYR A 362 -9.63 -6.78 -18.17
C TYR A 362 -8.58 -5.67 -18.31
N PHE A 363 -7.30 -5.94 -18.12
CA PHE A 363 -6.31 -4.89 -18.30
C PHE A 363 -6.13 -4.45 -19.76
N LEU A 364 -6.39 -5.32 -20.74
CA LEU A 364 -6.36 -4.94 -22.16
C LEU A 364 -7.51 -3.97 -22.51
N THR A 365 -8.62 -3.96 -21.76
CA THR A 365 -9.67 -2.95 -21.95
C THR A 365 -9.28 -1.58 -21.40
N LYS A 366 -8.23 -1.48 -20.57
CA LYS A 366 -7.82 -0.24 -19.89
C LYS A 366 -6.77 0.49 -20.70
N ASP A 367 -7.15 1.59 -21.34
CA ASP A 367 -6.30 2.31 -22.31
C ASP A 367 -4.88 2.61 -21.81
N LYS A 368 -4.69 3.02 -20.54
CA LYS A 368 -3.35 3.35 -20.02
C LYS A 368 -2.51 2.12 -19.68
N TYR A 369 -3.09 0.93 -19.68
CA TYR A 369 -2.40 -0.35 -19.51
C TYR A 369 -2.16 -1.08 -20.84
N LYS A 370 -2.78 -0.62 -21.93
CA LYS A 370 -2.52 -1.16 -23.28
C LYS A 370 -1.05 -0.95 -23.63
N GLY A 371 -0.40 -2.02 -24.09
CA GLY A 371 1.01 -1.98 -24.52
C GLY A 371 2.04 -2.14 -23.41
N LEU A 372 1.65 -2.26 -22.13
CA LEU A 372 2.55 -2.78 -21.11
C LEU A 372 2.90 -4.22 -21.46
N LYS A 373 4.14 -4.45 -21.90
CA LYS A 373 4.65 -5.79 -22.18
C LYS A 373 4.69 -6.57 -20.86
N LEU A 374 4.11 -7.76 -20.88
CA LEU A 374 4.24 -8.76 -19.82
C LEU A 374 5.59 -9.46 -19.93
#